data_AF-A0A0K0DLH9-F1
#
_entry.id   AF-A0A0K0DLH9-F1
#
_cell.length_a   1.000
_cell.length_b   1.000
_cell.length_c   1.000
_cell.angle_alpha   90.00
_cell.angle_beta   90.00
_cell.angle_gamma   90.00
#
_symmetry.space_group_name_H-M   'P 1'
#
loop_
_entity.id
_entity.type
_entity.pdbx_description
1 polymer ?
#
loop_
_entity_poly.entity_id
_entity_poly.type
_entity_poly.pdbx_seq_one_letter_code
_entity_poly.pdbx_strand_id
1 'polypeptide(L)'
;MLKATLLAFSVTLLMLRFCSGAYETPFRCEDKSLSDQTRQRVLDSMNTIRSTVALGEFQAMNSLPSASDMMKLKWDCNLEAMAFTKFCVAKMPNITSTNGINHHYFEPGTPGSTLRNPIETAVLLWTEIKSAKWPANNSFDGNPVLRNFANLIRSNTTAVGCSSTWCGDRASVACVFPQPNIGADNDTTADNNVYGNLRGDNDTTADNNVYRNIGADNDTTADNNVYRNIGGDNDTTAGNNVYRNIGADNDTTADNNVYRYFGNDINRASDHKRWHNLST
;
A
#
# COMPACT_ATOMS: atom_id res chain seq x y z
N MET A 1 30.33 51.10 58.20
CA MET A 1 30.04 49.65 58.16
C MET A 1 28.71 49.46 57.46
N LEU A 2 28.69 48.94 56.23
CA LEU A 2 27.47 48.56 55.52
C LEU A 2 27.72 47.16 54.94
N LYS A 3 27.02 46.15 55.45
CA LYS A 3 27.18 44.75 55.05
C LYS A 3 26.38 44.49 53.77
N ALA A 4 27.05 44.01 52.73
CA ALA A 4 26.43 43.52 51.50
C ALA A 4 25.83 42.13 51.74
N THR A 5 24.55 41.97 51.40
CA THR A 5 23.82 40.70 51.48
C THR A 5 23.84 40.05 50.09
N LEU A 6 24.49 38.89 49.95
CA LEU A 6 24.44 38.08 48.73
C LEU A 6 23.12 37.32 48.65
N LEU A 7 22.42 37.43 47.52
CA LEU A 7 21.32 36.56 47.12
C LEU A 7 21.90 35.33 46.40
N ALA A 8 21.70 34.14 46.97
CA ALA A 8 22.05 32.87 46.35
C ALA A 8 20.89 32.39 45.45
N PHE A 9 21.10 32.40 44.12
CA PHE A 9 20.22 31.72 43.18
C PHE A 9 20.55 30.23 43.16
N SER A 10 19.63 29.40 43.65
CA SER A 10 19.74 27.93 43.53
C SER A 10 19.28 27.51 42.14
N VAL A 11 20.21 27.08 41.29
CA VAL A 11 19.91 26.46 39.99
C VAL A 11 19.59 24.99 40.22
N THR A 12 18.31 24.63 40.19
CA THR A 12 17.87 23.23 40.21
C THR A 12 18.22 22.57 38.87
N LEU A 13 19.25 21.71 38.88
CA LEU A 13 19.66 20.92 37.73
C LEU A 13 18.58 19.86 37.44
N LEU A 14 17.71 20.14 36.46
CA LEU A 14 16.77 19.16 35.91
C LEU A 14 17.61 18.11 35.16
N MET A 15 17.95 17.01 35.84
CA MET A 15 18.56 15.85 35.21
C MET A 15 17.60 15.31 34.16
N LEU A 16 17.84 15.66 32.89
CA LEU A 16 17.29 14.95 31.74
C LEU A 16 17.67 13.48 31.91
N ARG A 17 16.69 12.66 32.31
CA ARG A 17 16.80 11.22 32.22
C ARG A 17 16.89 10.89 30.73
N PHE A 18 18.11 10.72 30.24
CA PHE A 18 18.34 9.90 29.05
C PHE A 18 17.86 8.50 29.43
N CYS A 19 16.63 8.17 29.03
CA CYS A 19 16.17 6.81 29.02
C CYS A 19 17.12 6.11 28.04
N SER A 20 18.11 5.38 28.56
CA SER A 20 18.92 4.48 27.76
C SER A 20 17.94 3.45 27.20
N GLY A 21 17.50 3.67 25.97
CA GLY A 21 16.60 2.76 25.27
C GLY A 21 17.17 1.36 25.40
N ALA A 22 16.37 0.45 25.97
CA ALA A 22 16.71 -0.96 25.97
C ALA A 22 17.10 -1.35 24.54
N TYR A 23 18.25 -1.99 24.39
CA TYR A 23 18.64 -2.56 23.11
C TYR A 23 17.51 -3.50 22.68
N GLU A 24 16.77 -3.14 21.63
CA GLU A 24 15.76 -4.03 21.07
C GLU A 24 16.44 -5.32 20.62
N THR A 25 15.72 -6.44 20.75
CA THR A 25 16.19 -7.73 20.27
C THR A 25 16.60 -7.60 18.80
N PRO A 26 17.77 -8.13 18.39
CA PRO A 26 18.22 -8.01 17.02
C PRO A 26 17.16 -8.57 16.06
N PHE A 27 16.95 -7.92 14.92
CA PHE A 27 15.98 -8.37 13.89
C PHE A 27 16.32 -9.75 13.35
N ARG A 28 17.55 -10.23 13.57
CA ARG A 28 18.05 -11.57 13.20
C ARG A 28 17.98 -11.85 11.70
N CYS A 29 17.96 -10.82 10.86
CA CYS A 29 18.14 -11.00 9.42
C CYS A 29 19.53 -11.58 9.14
N GLU A 30 19.59 -12.51 8.18
CA GLU A 30 20.83 -13.19 7.79
C GLU A 30 21.83 -12.21 7.17
N ASP A 31 21.35 -11.32 6.30
CA ASP A 31 22.17 -10.25 5.73
C ASP A 31 22.53 -9.20 6.79
N LYS A 32 23.83 -8.91 6.89
CA LYS A 32 24.40 -7.91 7.80
C LYS A 32 24.77 -6.60 7.10
N SER A 33 24.49 -6.47 5.80
CA SER A 33 24.69 -5.24 5.02
C SER A 33 23.89 -4.07 5.60
N LEU A 34 22.68 -4.35 6.10
CA LEU A 34 21.85 -3.41 6.84
C LEU A 34 21.99 -3.67 8.36
N SER A 35 22.17 -2.60 9.14
CA SER A 35 22.26 -2.71 10.60
C SER A 35 20.88 -2.78 11.25
N ASP A 36 20.77 -3.48 12.39
CA ASP A 36 19.52 -3.52 13.16
C ASP A 36 19.08 -2.13 13.64
N GLN A 37 20.02 -1.24 13.93
CA GLN A 37 19.71 0.15 14.25
C GLN A 37 19.04 0.88 13.06
N THR A 38 19.48 0.63 11.83
CA THR A 38 18.86 1.21 10.64
C THR A 38 17.47 0.60 10.39
N ARG A 39 17.32 -0.72 10.54
CA ARG A 39 16.02 -1.40 10.45
C ARG A 39 15.01 -0.79 11.41
N GLN A 40 15.41 -0.60 12.67
CA GLN A 40 14.56 0.01 13.68
C GLN A 40 14.17 1.45 13.33
N ARG A 41 15.13 2.29 12.97
CA ARG A 41 14.88 3.71 12.62
C ARG A 41 13.92 3.84 11.44
N VAL A 42 14.09 3.01 10.40
CA VAL A 42 13.21 2.99 9.23
C VAL A 42 11.82 2.50 9.61
N LEU A 43 11.72 1.40 10.36
CA LEU A 43 10.45 0.84 10.81
C LEU A 43 9.66 1.83 11.68
N ASP A 44 10.34 2.49 12.62
CA ASP A 44 9.75 3.50 13.49
C ASP A 44 9.28 4.72 12.70
N SER A 45 10.05 5.15 11.70
CA SER A 45 9.67 6.25 10.81
C SER A 45 8.41 5.92 10.03
N MET A 46 8.34 4.74 9.41
CA MET A 46 7.16 4.28 8.68
C MET A 46 5.93 4.15 9.59
N ASN A 47 6.10 3.58 10.79
CA ASN A 47 5.01 3.43 11.75
C ASN A 47 4.54 4.78 12.33
N THR A 48 5.45 5.75 12.49
CA THR A 48 5.10 7.12 12.88
C THR A 48 4.24 7.78 11.81
N ILE A 49 4.65 7.69 10.53
CA ILE A 49 3.87 8.20 9.39
C ILE A 49 2.46 7.58 9.38
N ARG A 50 2.38 6.25 9.49
CA ARG A 50 1.09 5.52 9.54
C ARG A 50 0.23 5.95 10.71
N SER A 51 0.83 6.18 11.88
CA SER A 51 0.11 6.69 13.06
C SER A 51 -0.42 8.10 12.84
N THR A 52 0.38 9.00 12.26
CA THR A 52 -0.04 10.38 11.97
C THR A 52 -1.20 10.41 10.96
N VAL A 53 -1.18 9.53 9.95
CA VAL A 53 -2.30 9.35 9.02
C VAL A 53 -3.53 8.80 9.74
N ALA A 54 -3.36 7.77 10.58
CA ALA A 54 -4.46 7.17 11.34
C ALA A 54 -5.17 8.20 12.25
N LEU A 55 -4.41 9.12 12.84
CA LEU A 55 -4.94 10.21 13.67
C LEU A 55 -5.55 11.37 12.87
N GLY A 56 -5.45 11.38 11.54
CA GLY A 56 -5.90 12.49 10.69
C GLY A 56 -5.02 13.74 10.80
N GLU A 57 -3.80 13.61 11.29
CA GLU A 57 -2.85 14.71 11.53
C GLU A 57 -1.87 14.91 10.37
N PHE A 58 -1.92 14.05 9.34
CA PHE A 58 -0.99 14.09 8.22
C PHE A 58 -1.29 15.28 7.29
N GLN A 59 -0.25 16.07 7.01
CA GLN A 59 -0.36 17.27 6.17
C GLN A 59 -0.08 16.93 4.69
N ALA A 60 -1.10 17.02 3.84
CA ALA A 60 -0.98 17.04 2.38
C ALA A 60 -1.68 18.30 1.82
N MET A 61 -1.92 18.35 0.50
CA MET A 61 -2.69 19.45 -0.11
C MET A 61 -4.09 19.60 0.53
N ASN A 62 -4.70 18.47 0.88
CA ASN A 62 -5.92 18.37 1.66
C ASN A 62 -5.68 17.51 2.90
N SER A 63 -6.55 17.64 3.91
CA SER A 63 -6.58 16.70 5.03
C SER A 63 -6.94 15.30 4.54
N LEU A 64 -6.21 14.32 5.05
CA LEU A 64 -6.54 12.91 4.87
C LEU A 64 -7.56 12.51 5.95
N PRO A 65 -8.53 11.65 5.63
CA PRO A 65 -9.41 11.09 6.64
C PRO A 65 -8.62 10.21 7.62
N SER A 66 -9.05 10.18 8.89
CA SER A 66 -8.51 9.27 9.89
C SER A 66 -8.76 7.82 9.51
N ALA A 67 -7.88 6.90 9.92
CA ALA A 67 -8.03 5.47 9.69
C ALA A 67 -8.18 4.72 11.01
N SER A 68 -9.32 4.04 11.21
CA SER A 68 -9.62 3.28 12.44
C SER A 68 -8.78 2.01 12.60
N ASP A 69 -8.41 1.37 11.49
CA ASP A 69 -7.83 0.02 11.47
C ASP A 69 -6.43 -0.01 10.83
N MET A 70 -5.62 1.03 11.07
CA MET A 70 -4.24 1.11 10.59
C MET A 70 -3.34 0.12 11.33
N MET A 71 -2.91 -0.95 10.66
CA MET A 71 -2.06 -1.97 11.29
C MET A 71 -0.61 -1.47 11.45
N LYS A 72 0.02 -1.81 12.58
CA LYS A 72 1.45 -1.53 12.81
C LYS A 72 2.31 -2.47 11.96
N LEU A 73 3.27 -1.91 11.22
CA LEU A 73 4.24 -2.68 10.45
C LEU A 73 5.24 -3.37 11.38
N LYS A 74 5.63 -4.58 10.99
CA LYS A 74 6.77 -5.32 11.51
C LYS A 74 7.83 -5.45 10.43
N TRP A 75 9.09 -5.53 10.82
CA TRP A 75 10.16 -5.84 9.88
C TRP A 75 10.13 -7.33 9.51
N ASP A 76 10.27 -7.64 8.22
CA ASP A 76 10.35 -9.00 7.70
C ASP A 76 11.64 -9.17 6.87
N CYS A 77 12.50 -10.08 7.32
CA CYS A 77 13.80 -10.32 6.68
C CYS A 77 13.68 -10.97 5.29
N ASN A 78 12.59 -11.69 4.99
CA ASN A 78 12.36 -12.23 3.65
C ASN A 78 11.95 -11.12 2.68
N LEU A 79 11.11 -10.18 3.14
CA LEU A 79 10.79 -8.98 2.36
C LEU A 79 12.05 -8.12 2.12
N GLU A 80 12.94 -8.01 3.12
CA GLU A 80 14.23 -7.34 2.97
C GLU A 80 15.12 -8.04 1.93
N ALA A 81 15.20 -9.38 1.97
CA ALA A 81 15.95 -10.15 0.97
C ALA A 81 15.38 -9.98 -0.44
N MET A 82 14.05 -9.84 -0.59
CA MET A 82 13.42 -9.50 -1.86
C MET A 82 13.68 -8.05 -2.30
N ALA A 83 13.78 -7.13 -1.32
CA ALA A 83 14.12 -5.74 -1.57
C ALA A 83 15.58 -5.57 -2.03
N PHE A 84 16.41 -6.61 -1.90
CA PHE A 84 17.81 -6.57 -2.29
C PHE A 84 17.98 -6.17 -3.76
N THR A 85 18.28 -4.89 -3.96
CA THR A 85 18.50 -4.30 -5.27
C THR A 85 19.83 -4.80 -5.82
N LYS A 86 19.79 -5.86 -6.63
CA LYS A 86 20.95 -6.27 -7.43
C LYS A 86 21.27 -5.11 -8.38
N PHE A 87 22.35 -4.37 -8.07
CA PHE A 87 22.87 -3.20 -8.78
C PHE A 87 22.03 -1.92 -8.64
N CYS A 88 22.67 -0.73 -8.71
CA CYS A 88 22.00 0.56 -8.61
C CYS A 88 21.17 0.85 -9.88
N VAL A 89 19.98 0.25 -9.91
CA VAL A 89 19.03 0.40 -10.99
C VAL A 89 18.21 1.67 -10.80
N ALA A 90 18.06 2.44 -11.87
CA ALA A 90 17.17 3.61 -11.89
C ALA A 90 15.69 3.22 -11.88
N LYS A 91 15.39 2.06 -12.46
CA LYS A 91 14.06 1.46 -12.48
C LYS A 91 14.14 0.04 -11.94
N MET A 92 13.32 -0.28 -10.96
CA MET A 92 13.21 -1.67 -10.50
C MET A 92 12.77 -2.57 -11.66
N PRO A 93 13.40 -3.75 -11.82
CA PRO A 93 12.85 -4.80 -12.66
C PRO A 93 11.40 -5.07 -12.22
N ASN A 94 10.54 -5.55 -13.12
CA ASN A 94 9.21 -6.03 -12.74
C ASN A 94 9.39 -7.25 -11.82
N ILE A 95 9.49 -7.01 -10.52
CA ILE A 95 9.45 -8.04 -9.50
C ILE A 95 8.01 -8.56 -9.44
N THR A 96 7.87 -9.83 -9.10
CA THR A 96 6.63 -10.61 -9.11
C THR A 96 5.39 -9.81 -8.69
N SER A 97 4.26 -10.04 -9.38
CA SER A 97 2.96 -9.38 -9.14
C SER A 97 2.36 -9.63 -7.75
N THR A 98 3.08 -10.34 -6.88
CA THR A 98 2.68 -10.73 -5.53
C THR A 98 3.01 -9.69 -4.47
N ASN A 99 3.96 -8.79 -4.73
CA ASN A 99 4.48 -7.85 -3.73
C ASN A 99 4.48 -6.40 -4.23
N GLY A 100 4.21 -5.49 -3.31
CA GLY A 100 4.23 -4.05 -3.52
C GLY A 100 5.65 -3.56 -3.28
N ILE A 101 6.10 -2.64 -4.12
CA ILE A 101 7.46 -2.14 -4.10
C ILE A 101 7.43 -0.63 -4.21
N ASN A 102 7.94 0.01 -3.19
CA ASN A 102 8.37 1.39 -3.28
C ASN A 102 9.85 1.41 -3.66
N HIS A 103 10.19 2.18 -4.69
CA HIS A 103 11.55 2.33 -5.16
C HIS A 103 11.94 3.80 -5.23
N HIS A 104 13.20 4.10 -4.93
CA HIS A 104 13.79 5.39 -5.21
C HIS A 104 15.22 5.23 -5.72
N TYR A 105 15.56 6.01 -6.74
CA TYR A 105 16.89 6.09 -7.29
C TYR A 105 17.44 7.49 -7.09
N PHE A 106 18.58 7.58 -6.41
CA PHE A 106 19.33 8.80 -6.23
C PHE A 106 20.31 8.97 -7.38
N GLU A 107 20.09 10.03 -8.16
CA GLU A 107 20.89 10.39 -9.33
C GLU A 107 22.32 10.84 -8.96
N PRO A 108 23.26 10.78 -9.91
CA PRO A 108 24.58 11.40 -9.77
C PRO A 108 24.49 12.85 -9.28
N GLY A 109 25.38 13.21 -8.35
CA GLY A 109 25.41 14.56 -7.77
C GLY A 109 24.45 14.78 -6.60
N THR A 110 23.69 13.76 -6.18
CA THR A 110 22.96 13.80 -4.91
C THR A 110 23.92 14.07 -3.76
N PRO A 111 23.65 15.05 -2.86
CA PRO A 111 24.54 15.36 -1.76
C PRO A 111 24.84 14.12 -0.90
N GLY A 112 26.11 13.91 -0.55
CA GLY A 112 26.51 12.75 0.27
C GLY A 112 25.80 12.68 1.63
N SER A 113 25.37 13.84 2.17
CA SER A 113 24.53 13.90 3.37
C SER A 113 23.16 13.22 3.19
N THR A 114 22.56 13.37 2.01
CA THR A 114 21.29 12.73 1.62
C THR A 114 21.46 11.22 1.45
N LEU A 115 22.62 10.80 0.95
CA LEU A 115 22.99 9.39 0.74
C LEU A 115 23.47 8.66 2.00
N ARG A 116 23.61 9.35 3.14
CA ARG A 116 24.11 8.75 4.39
C ARG A 116 23.18 7.66 4.93
N ASN A 117 21.87 7.87 4.80
CA ASN A 117 20.83 6.91 5.18
C ASN A 117 19.78 6.86 4.05
N PRO A 118 20.11 6.24 2.90
CA PRO A 118 19.30 6.38 1.70
C PRO A 118 17.89 5.82 1.88
N ILE A 119 17.72 4.76 2.69
CA ILE A 119 16.40 4.19 3.00
C ILE A 119 15.52 5.19 3.77
N GLU A 120 16.05 5.79 4.84
CA GLU A 120 15.32 6.80 5.62
C GLU A 120 14.94 7.99 4.75
N THR A 121 15.88 8.48 3.93
CA THR A 121 15.63 9.56 2.97
C THR A 121 14.53 9.20 1.98
N ALA A 122 14.55 8.01 1.39
CA ALA A 122 13.54 7.57 0.43
C ALA A 122 12.14 7.49 1.06
N VAL A 123 12.04 7.00 2.30
CA VAL A 123 10.77 6.98 3.05
C VAL A 123 10.21 8.38 3.20
N LEU A 124 11.03 9.37 3.55
CA LEU A 124 10.61 10.76 3.66
C LEU A 124 10.14 11.31 2.30
N LEU A 125 10.90 11.09 1.23
CA LEU A 125 10.55 11.54 -0.12
C LEU A 125 9.21 10.95 -0.60
N TRP A 126 8.93 9.68 -0.27
CA TRP A 126 7.63 9.07 -0.60
C TRP A 126 6.44 9.72 0.13
N THR A 127 6.68 10.48 1.19
CA THR A 127 5.65 11.23 1.92
C THR A 127 5.52 12.69 1.49
N GLU A 128 6.35 13.17 0.57
CA GLU A 128 6.32 14.56 0.09
C GLU A 128 5.18 14.81 -0.92
N ILE A 129 3.95 14.54 -0.50
CA ILE A 129 2.73 14.67 -1.32
C ILE A 129 2.04 16.03 -1.16
N LYS A 130 2.77 17.06 -0.70
CA LYS A 130 2.18 18.38 -0.38
C LYS A 130 1.48 19.06 -1.56
N SER A 131 1.90 18.76 -2.78
CA SER A 131 1.32 19.28 -4.02
C SER A 131 0.27 18.34 -4.64
N ALA A 132 0.05 17.15 -4.07
CA ALA A 132 -0.89 16.16 -4.58
C ALA A 132 -2.12 16.08 -3.66
N LYS A 133 -3.30 16.01 -4.28
CA LYS A 133 -4.58 15.86 -3.58
C LYS A 133 -4.83 14.39 -3.31
N TRP A 134 -5.01 14.01 -2.05
CA TRP A 134 -5.47 12.67 -1.69
C TRP A 134 -6.98 12.53 -1.96
N PRO A 135 -7.44 11.42 -2.58
CA PRO A 135 -8.86 11.22 -2.87
C PRO A 135 -9.74 11.25 -1.62
N ALA A 136 -10.93 11.86 -1.72
CA ALA A 136 -11.81 12.10 -0.58
C ALA A 136 -12.49 10.81 -0.06
N ASN A 137 -12.71 9.83 -0.93
CA ASN A 137 -13.21 8.50 -0.58
C ASN A 137 -12.15 7.61 0.09
N ASN A 138 -10.91 8.10 0.25
CA ASN A 138 -9.77 7.37 0.79
C ASN A 138 -9.35 6.14 -0.02
N SER A 139 -9.75 6.09 -1.29
CA SER A 139 -9.33 5.09 -2.26
C SER A 139 -8.21 5.64 -3.13
N PHE A 140 -7.23 4.81 -3.49
CA PHE A 140 -6.14 5.25 -4.35
C PHE A 140 -6.60 5.33 -5.81
N ASP A 141 -6.66 6.52 -6.37
CA ASP A 141 -7.15 6.82 -7.72
C ASP A 141 -6.19 6.45 -8.87
N GLY A 142 -5.12 5.73 -8.60
CA GLY A 142 -4.11 5.37 -9.60
C GLY A 142 -3.02 6.42 -9.83
N ASN A 143 -3.11 7.61 -9.21
CA ASN A 143 -2.14 8.69 -9.42
C ASN A 143 -0.70 8.21 -9.11
N PRO A 144 0.20 8.19 -10.11
CA PRO A 144 1.54 7.63 -9.93
C PRO A 144 2.37 8.39 -8.89
N VAL A 145 2.10 9.68 -8.65
CA VAL A 145 2.77 10.48 -7.62
C VAL A 145 2.43 9.99 -6.21
N LEU A 146 1.20 9.52 -6.01
CA LEU A 146 0.71 9.05 -4.72
C LEU A 146 1.01 7.56 -4.47
N ARG A 147 1.48 6.81 -5.47
CA ARG A 147 1.62 5.34 -5.38
C ARG A 147 2.50 4.88 -4.23
N ASN A 148 3.68 5.48 -4.07
CA ASN A 148 4.59 5.11 -2.99
C ASN A 148 3.98 5.42 -1.61
N PHE A 149 3.34 6.58 -1.50
CA PHE A 149 2.62 6.97 -0.30
C PHE A 149 1.48 5.99 0.01
N ALA A 150 0.66 5.66 -0.98
CA ALA A 150 -0.49 4.77 -0.86
C ALA A 150 -0.07 3.34 -0.44
N ASN A 151 1.00 2.80 -1.01
CA ASN A 151 1.59 1.53 -0.55
C ASN A 151 2.02 1.58 0.92
N LEU A 152 2.65 2.69 1.33
CA LEU A 152 3.16 2.89 2.70
C LEU A 152 2.02 2.99 3.73
N ILE A 153 0.90 3.62 3.38
CA ILE A 153 -0.23 3.88 4.28
C ILE A 153 -1.39 2.88 4.13
N ARG A 154 -1.23 1.82 3.33
CA ARG A 154 -2.25 0.79 3.18
C ARG A 154 -2.55 0.14 4.53
N SER A 155 -3.79 0.25 5.00
CA SER A 155 -4.19 -0.05 6.38
C SER A 155 -3.89 -1.49 6.80
N ASN A 156 -4.18 -2.47 5.93
CA ASN A 156 -4.02 -3.90 6.19
C ASN A 156 -2.60 -4.45 5.93
N THR A 157 -1.64 -3.60 5.57
CA THR A 157 -0.23 -3.99 5.46
C THR A 157 0.38 -4.16 6.85
N THR A 158 0.98 -5.33 7.12
CA THR A 158 1.51 -5.69 8.44
C THR A 158 3.02 -5.90 8.48
N ALA A 159 3.66 -5.96 7.33
CA ALA A 159 5.08 -6.25 7.21
C ALA A 159 5.74 -5.37 6.14
N VAL A 160 7.03 -5.10 6.33
CA VAL A 160 7.88 -4.43 5.36
C VAL A 160 9.30 -4.96 5.49
N GLY A 161 10.04 -4.97 4.39
CA GLY A 161 11.49 -5.12 4.42
C GLY A 161 12.12 -4.24 3.35
N CYS A 162 13.21 -3.57 3.70
CA CYS A 162 13.86 -2.62 2.79
C CYS A 162 15.35 -2.93 2.65
N SER A 163 15.89 -2.60 1.48
CA SER A 163 17.33 -2.63 1.22
C SER A 163 17.75 -1.41 0.41
N SER A 164 19.05 -1.12 0.45
CA SER A 164 19.66 -0.11 -0.39
C SER A 164 21.02 -0.56 -0.91
N THR A 165 21.32 -0.18 -2.14
CA THR A 165 22.64 -0.40 -2.76
C THR A 165 23.29 0.95 -3.05
N TRP A 166 24.55 1.10 -2.67
CA TRP A 166 25.36 2.29 -2.95
C TRP A 166 26.32 2.04 -4.11
N CYS A 167 26.40 2.96 -5.05
CA CYS A 167 27.25 2.87 -6.24
C CYS A 167 28.04 4.16 -6.50
N GLY A 168 28.82 4.60 -5.50
CA GLY A 168 29.61 5.82 -5.61
C GLY A 168 28.74 7.06 -5.44
N ASP A 169 28.45 7.77 -6.53
CA ASP A 169 27.65 8.99 -6.51
C ASP A 169 26.14 8.75 -6.63
N ARG A 170 25.72 7.49 -6.56
CA ARG A 170 24.35 7.01 -6.77
C ARG A 170 23.93 6.04 -5.68
N ALA A 171 22.63 5.92 -5.45
CA ALA A 171 22.07 4.86 -4.63
C ALA A 171 20.69 4.43 -5.12
N SER A 172 20.36 3.16 -4.97
CA SER A 172 19.01 2.64 -5.16
C SER A 172 18.45 2.16 -3.82
N VAL A 173 17.17 2.38 -3.61
CA VAL A 173 16.43 1.94 -2.42
C VAL A 173 15.19 1.22 -2.87
N ALA A 174 14.90 0.08 -2.26
CA ALA A 174 13.61 -0.58 -2.37
C ALA A 174 13.06 -0.93 -0.98
N CYS A 175 11.76 -0.77 -0.81
CA CYS A 175 10.99 -1.32 0.30
C CYS A 175 9.88 -2.18 -0.26
N VAL A 176 9.78 -3.41 0.22
CA VAL A 176 8.85 -4.44 -0.25
C VAL A 176 7.79 -4.69 0.80
N PHE A 177 6.55 -4.79 0.35
CA PHE A 177 5.36 -5.09 1.15
C PHE A 177 4.78 -6.46 0.74
N PRO A 178 4.09 -7.16 1.66
CA PRO A 178 3.60 -8.52 1.40
C PRO A 178 2.44 -8.56 0.39
N GLN A 179 1.64 -7.50 0.28
CA GLN A 179 0.61 -7.38 -0.75
C GLN A 179 1.15 -6.69 -1.99
N PRO A 180 0.59 -6.95 -3.20
CA PRO A 180 0.92 -6.23 -4.42
C PRO A 180 0.79 -4.71 -4.28
N ASN A 181 1.44 -3.98 -5.19
CA ASN A 181 1.24 -2.53 -5.32
C ASN A 181 -0.26 -2.21 -5.37
N ILE A 182 -0.66 -1.16 -4.65
CA ILE A 182 -2.04 -0.70 -4.68
C ILE A 182 -2.42 -0.31 -6.12
N GLY A 183 -3.45 -0.96 -6.65
CA GLY A 183 -4.03 -0.66 -7.96
C GLY A 183 -4.94 0.58 -7.87
N ALA A 184 -5.17 1.23 -9.00
CA ALA A 184 -6.21 2.27 -9.04
C ALA A 184 -7.53 1.62 -8.64
N ASP A 185 -8.18 2.15 -7.63
CA ASP A 185 -9.60 1.98 -7.36
C ASP A 185 -10.25 3.22 -7.97
N ASN A 186 -10.76 3.06 -9.19
CA ASN A 186 -11.43 4.12 -9.94
C ASN A 186 -12.93 3.80 -10.07
N ASP A 187 -13.50 3.32 -8.98
CA ASP A 187 -14.92 3.04 -8.89
C ASP A 187 -15.74 4.33 -8.91
N THR A 188 -16.59 4.47 -9.93
CA THR A 188 -17.53 5.58 -10.10
C THR A 188 -18.94 5.07 -9.84
N THR A 189 -19.32 4.96 -8.56
CA THR A 189 -20.69 4.55 -8.18
C THR A 189 -21.62 5.73 -7.93
N ALA A 190 -22.83 5.65 -8.47
CA ALA A 190 -24.03 6.17 -7.80
C ALA A 190 -24.61 5.04 -6.93
N ASP A 191 -24.66 5.26 -5.61
CA ASP A 191 -25.48 4.54 -4.60
C ASP A 191 -24.87 3.29 -3.89
N ASN A 192 -25.63 2.67 -2.95
CA ASN A 192 -25.18 1.94 -1.72
C ASN A 192 -24.44 0.59 -1.91
N ASN A 193 -23.38 0.56 -2.70
CA ASN A 193 -22.61 -0.64 -2.95
C ASN A 193 -21.76 -1.08 -1.74
N VAL A 194 -21.57 -2.40 -1.61
CA VAL A 194 -20.71 -2.98 -0.58
C VAL A 194 -19.52 -3.66 -1.24
N TYR A 195 -18.33 -3.11 -1.02
CA TYR A 195 -17.07 -3.60 -1.57
C TYR A 195 -16.27 -4.41 -0.54
N GLY A 196 -15.77 -5.56 -0.99
CA GLY A 196 -14.87 -6.45 -0.25
C GLY A 196 -13.75 -6.98 -1.14
N ASN A 197 -13.27 -6.14 -2.07
CA ASN A 197 -12.33 -6.50 -3.13
C ASN A 197 -10.87 -6.44 -2.65
N LEU A 198 -10.00 -7.26 -3.25
CA LEU A 198 -8.60 -7.43 -2.82
C LEU A 198 -7.53 -6.86 -3.77
N ARG A 199 -7.88 -6.11 -4.82
CA ARG A 199 -6.98 -5.29 -5.69
C ARG A 199 -7.75 -4.09 -6.27
N GLY A 200 -7.15 -3.35 -7.21
CA GLY A 200 -7.77 -2.15 -7.82
C GLY A 200 -8.65 -2.53 -9.01
N ASP A 201 -9.89 -2.08 -8.94
CA ASP A 201 -11.00 -2.22 -9.87
C ASP A 201 -11.34 -0.86 -10.51
N ASN A 202 -12.01 -0.89 -11.65
CA ASN A 202 -12.54 0.30 -12.31
C ASN A 202 -14.01 0.07 -12.63
N ASP A 203 -14.83 -0.01 -11.59
CA ASP A 203 -16.23 -0.33 -11.74
C ASP A 203 -17.05 0.94 -12.04
N THR A 204 -18.03 0.81 -12.93
CA THR A 204 -19.02 1.85 -13.21
C THR A 204 -20.39 1.25 -13.00
N THR A 205 -21.00 1.55 -11.85
CA THR A 205 -22.30 0.98 -11.47
C THR A 205 -23.37 2.05 -11.33
N ALA A 206 -24.58 1.76 -11.80
CA ALA A 206 -25.73 2.65 -11.64
C ALA A 206 -26.68 2.31 -10.46
N ASP A 207 -26.44 1.22 -9.71
CA ASP A 207 -27.38 0.65 -8.71
C ASP A 207 -26.66 -0.15 -7.59
N ASN A 208 -27.42 -0.70 -6.60
CA ASN A 208 -26.90 -1.39 -5.40
C ASN A 208 -26.32 -2.80 -5.68
N ASN A 209 -25.01 -2.88 -5.81
CA ASN A 209 -24.23 -4.09 -6.05
C ASN A 209 -23.42 -4.52 -4.82
N VAL A 210 -23.08 -5.80 -4.75
CA VAL A 210 -22.18 -6.35 -3.72
C VAL A 210 -20.99 -7.02 -4.39
N TYR A 211 -19.80 -6.50 -4.15
CA TYR A 211 -18.56 -7.01 -4.72
C TYR A 211 -17.68 -7.68 -3.67
N ARG A 212 -17.18 -8.87 -4.00
CA ARG A 212 -16.20 -9.58 -3.19
C ARG A 212 -15.21 -10.34 -4.08
N ASN A 213 -14.47 -9.58 -4.87
CA ASN A 213 -13.62 -10.07 -5.93
C ASN A 213 -12.15 -10.15 -5.51
N ILE A 214 -11.44 -11.11 -6.11
CA ILE A 214 -10.00 -11.33 -5.95
C ILE A 214 -9.37 -11.23 -7.34
N GLY A 215 -9.19 -10.00 -7.80
CA GLY A 215 -9.00 -9.71 -9.22
C GLY A 215 -8.58 -8.28 -9.50
N ALA A 216 -8.27 -7.96 -10.75
CA ALA A 216 -8.31 -6.58 -11.23
C ALA A 216 -9.44 -6.54 -12.27
N ASP A 217 -10.53 -5.91 -11.85
CA ASP A 217 -11.87 -5.93 -12.42
C ASP A 217 -12.11 -4.62 -13.16
N ASN A 218 -13.01 -4.64 -14.14
CA ASN A 218 -13.50 -3.42 -14.77
C ASN A 218 -14.93 -3.68 -15.25
N ASP A 219 -15.84 -3.69 -14.28
CA ASP A 219 -17.23 -4.06 -14.49
C ASP A 219 -18.09 -2.83 -14.76
N THR A 220 -18.92 -2.90 -15.80
CA THR A 220 -19.94 -1.89 -16.10
C THR A 220 -21.32 -2.50 -15.87
N THR A 221 -21.99 -2.07 -14.80
CA THR A 221 -23.26 -2.67 -14.38
C THR A 221 -24.36 -1.62 -14.30
N ALA A 222 -25.55 -1.97 -14.79
CA ALA A 222 -26.72 -1.09 -14.77
C ALA A 222 -27.81 -1.53 -13.78
N ASP A 223 -27.54 -2.53 -12.92
CA ASP A 223 -28.55 -3.23 -12.10
C ASP A 223 -27.98 -3.75 -10.74
N ASN A 224 -28.77 -4.52 -9.96
CA ASN A 224 -28.39 -5.08 -8.65
C ASN A 224 -27.82 -6.51 -8.75
N ASN A 225 -26.50 -6.63 -8.74
CA ASN A 225 -25.74 -7.88 -8.89
C ASN A 225 -24.92 -8.22 -7.63
N VAL A 226 -24.51 -9.49 -7.54
CA VAL A 226 -23.56 -9.95 -6.53
C VAL A 226 -22.38 -10.63 -7.21
N TYR A 227 -21.19 -10.10 -6.97
CA TYR A 227 -19.94 -10.60 -7.52
C TYR A 227 -19.09 -11.29 -6.44
N ARG A 228 -18.60 -12.48 -6.77
CA ARG A 228 -17.58 -13.17 -5.98
C ARG A 228 -16.64 -13.91 -6.92
N ASN A 229 -15.83 -13.14 -7.64
CA ASN A 229 -14.93 -13.63 -8.67
C ASN A 229 -13.49 -13.76 -8.16
N ILE A 230 -12.72 -14.64 -8.79
CA ILE A 230 -11.30 -14.87 -8.51
C ILE A 230 -10.54 -14.91 -9.83
N GLY A 231 -9.99 -13.78 -10.25
CA GLY A 231 -9.39 -13.57 -11.58
C GLY A 231 -9.61 -12.13 -12.04
N GLY A 232 -9.08 -11.70 -13.18
CA GLY A 232 -9.36 -10.36 -13.71
C GLY A 232 -10.50 -10.42 -14.73
N ASP A 233 -11.57 -9.70 -14.45
CA ASP A 233 -12.86 -9.66 -15.16
C ASP A 233 -13.07 -8.32 -15.91
N ASN A 234 -13.80 -8.35 -17.02
CA ASN A 234 -14.55 -7.18 -17.51
C ASN A 234 -15.99 -7.58 -17.83
N ASP A 235 -16.88 -7.46 -16.85
CA ASP A 235 -18.28 -7.79 -17.05
C ASP A 235 -19.11 -6.57 -17.45
N THR A 236 -19.99 -6.74 -18.43
CA THR A 236 -21.00 -5.74 -18.81
C THR A 236 -22.38 -6.33 -18.60
N THR A 237 -23.11 -5.84 -17.59
CA THR A 237 -24.38 -6.46 -17.16
C THR A 237 -25.54 -5.48 -17.16
N ALA A 238 -26.68 -5.94 -17.69
CA ALA A 238 -27.95 -5.21 -17.76
C ALA A 238 -29.12 -6.04 -17.19
N GLY A 239 -28.83 -6.88 -16.19
CA GLY A 239 -29.84 -7.60 -15.40
C GLY A 239 -29.30 -7.97 -14.01
N ASN A 240 -30.16 -8.53 -13.15
CA ASN A 240 -29.84 -8.93 -11.78
C ASN A 240 -29.27 -10.37 -11.75
N ASN A 241 -27.97 -10.48 -11.54
CA ASN A 241 -27.20 -11.71 -11.65
C ASN A 241 -26.32 -11.96 -10.42
N VAL A 242 -25.91 -13.22 -10.27
CA VAL A 242 -24.92 -13.62 -9.27
C VAL A 242 -23.75 -14.29 -9.97
N TYR A 243 -22.56 -13.73 -9.83
CA TYR A 243 -21.32 -14.24 -10.41
C TYR A 243 -20.47 -14.92 -9.36
N ARG A 244 -19.93 -16.08 -9.72
CA ARG A 244 -18.95 -16.80 -8.92
C ARG A 244 -17.97 -17.51 -9.83
N ASN A 245 -17.10 -16.72 -10.45
CA ASN A 245 -16.19 -17.19 -11.47
C ASN A 245 -14.76 -17.33 -10.92
N ILE A 246 -13.99 -18.26 -11.48
CA ILE A 246 -12.59 -18.49 -11.16
C ILE A 246 -11.77 -18.54 -12.45
N GLY A 247 -10.91 -17.55 -12.65
CA GLY A 247 -10.10 -17.28 -13.84
C GLY A 247 -10.48 -15.94 -14.48
N ALA A 248 -9.82 -15.57 -15.59
CA ALA A 248 -10.08 -14.29 -16.27
C ALA A 248 -11.19 -14.44 -17.32
N ASP A 249 -12.25 -13.66 -17.18
CA ASP A 249 -13.50 -13.72 -17.93
C ASP A 249 -13.95 -12.33 -18.40
N ASN A 250 -14.76 -12.32 -19.45
CA ASN A 250 -15.45 -11.11 -19.91
C ASN A 250 -16.89 -11.52 -20.23
N ASP A 251 -17.83 -11.29 -19.32
CA ASP A 251 -19.23 -11.63 -19.53
C ASP A 251 -20.02 -10.40 -20.02
N THR A 252 -20.79 -10.55 -21.10
CA THR A 252 -21.84 -9.58 -21.44
C THR A 252 -23.21 -10.22 -21.28
N THR A 253 -23.98 -9.78 -20.28
CA THR A 253 -25.26 -10.37 -19.90
C THR A 253 -26.36 -9.31 -19.83
N ALA A 254 -27.58 -9.72 -20.19
CA ALA A 254 -28.78 -8.87 -20.11
C ALA A 254 -29.97 -9.69 -19.57
N ASP A 255 -29.67 -10.79 -18.88
CA ASP A 255 -30.63 -11.70 -18.28
C ASP A 255 -30.54 -11.68 -16.75
N ASN A 256 -31.35 -12.52 -16.09
CA ASN A 256 -31.36 -12.69 -14.64
C ASN A 256 -31.03 -14.14 -14.31
N ASN A 257 -29.78 -14.42 -13.93
CA ASN A 257 -29.25 -15.78 -13.81
C ASN A 257 -28.09 -15.88 -12.80
N VAL A 258 -27.63 -17.11 -12.57
CA VAL A 258 -26.46 -17.42 -11.73
C VAL A 258 -25.36 -18.01 -12.58
N TYR A 259 -24.24 -17.31 -12.62
CA TYR A 259 -23.05 -17.65 -13.41
C TYR A 259 -22.00 -18.30 -12.51
N ARG A 260 -21.44 -19.42 -12.98
CA ARG A 260 -20.35 -20.14 -12.29
C ARG A 260 -19.41 -20.71 -13.32
N TYR A 261 -18.26 -20.06 -13.46
CA TYR A 261 -17.23 -20.49 -14.39
C TYR A 261 -15.91 -20.87 -13.70
N PHE A 262 -15.17 -21.78 -14.34
CA PHE A 262 -13.83 -22.20 -13.94
C PHE A 262 -12.94 -22.29 -15.19
N GLY A 263 -12.04 -21.32 -15.40
CA GLY A 263 -11.15 -21.24 -16.55
C GLY A 263 -10.94 -19.80 -17.02
N ASN A 264 -10.33 -19.60 -18.20
CA ASN A 264 -10.34 -18.30 -18.89
C ASN A 264 -11.30 -18.39 -20.08
N ASP A 265 -12.21 -17.43 -20.26
CA ASP A 265 -13.13 -17.38 -21.41
C ASP A 265 -13.54 -15.95 -21.80
N ILE A 266 -14.29 -15.85 -22.90
CA ILE A 266 -14.92 -14.63 -23.41
C ILE A 266 -16.34 -15.05 -23.81
N ASN A 267 -17.37 -14.71 -23.02
CA ASN A 267 -18.73 -15.19 -23.26
C ASN A 267 -19.70 -14.07 -23.61
N ARG A 268 -20.61 -14.38 -24.54
CA ARG A 268 -21.76 -13.52 -24.89
C ARG A 268 -23.04 -14.25 -24.50
N ALA A 269 -24.03 -13.53 -23.96
CA ALA A 269 -25.31 -14.01 -23.41
C ALA A 269 -26.10 -15.11 -24.17
N SER A 270 -25.74 -15.49 -25.40
CA SER A 270 -26.46 -16.51 -26.19
C SER A 270 -26.23 -17.96 -25.74
N ASP A 271 -25.23 -18.25 -24.91
CA ASP A 271 -24.80 -19.64 -24.66
C ASP A 271 -25.38 -20.28 -23.39
N HIS A 272 -26.33 -19.61 -22.73
CA HIS A 272 -26.90 -20.05 -21.46
C HIS A 272 -27.98 -21.15 -21.59
N LYS A 273 -27.54 -22.40 -21.68
CA LYS A 273 -28.30 -23.54 -21.13
C LYS A 273 -27.44 -24.35 -20.16
N ARG A 274 -27.50 -23.94 -18.89
CA ARG A 274 -27.46 -24.75 -17.66
C ARG A 274 -26.67 -26.07 -17.77
N TRP A 275 -25.40 -26.07 -17.39
CA TRP A 275 -24.65 -27.31 -17.13
C TRP A 275 -24.52 -27.54 -15.62
N HIS A 276 -25.51 -28.25 -15.07
CA HIS A 276 -25.28 -29.11 -13.91
C HIS A 276 -24.73 -30.46 -14.41
N ASN A 277 -23.55 -30.86 -13.91
CA ASN A 277 -23.11 -32.23 -13.54
C ASN A 277 -21.57 -32.30 -13.62
N LEU A 278 -20.86 -32.38 -12.49
CA LEU A 278 -20.46 -33.61 -11.77
C LEU A 278 -19.48 -34.51 -12.55
N SER A 279 -18.23 -34.52 -12.07
CA SER A 279 -17.28 -35.66 -12.00
C SER A 279 -17.24 -36.67 -13.17
N THR A 280 -16.11 -36.69 -13.88
CA THR A 280 -15.11 -37.78 -13.95
C THR A 280 -13.79 -37.22 -14.42
#